data_AF-A0A9P6WD66-F1
#
_entry.id   AF-A0A9P6WD66-F1
#
_cell.length_a   1.000
_cell.length_b   1.000
_cell.length_c   1.000
_cell.angle_alpha   90.00
_cell.angle_beta   90.00
_cell.angle_gamma   90.00
#
_symmetry.space_group_name_H-M   'P 1'
#
loop_
_entity.id
_entity.type
_entity.pdbx_description
1 polymer ?
#
loop_
_entity_poly.entity_id
_entity_poly.type
_entity_poly.pdbx_seq_one_letter_code
_entity_poly.pdbx_strand_id
1 'polypeptide(L)'
;MSEALEESIWHLQEINGLLESSVNQLVEDSNTNNDLTRTMLRCKQVYELVPEFDIERARIDLNEEVEPIIEALSDKLKETLNRRAIDLNTLKQKYELNKLKINNGYTEQSFTGSVGDGTEDGENSADVVVMGSTTNEELQELKQLRQRKDELQRKLQELKELKK
;
A
#
# COMPACT_ATOMS: atom_id res chain seq x y z
N MET A 1 57.48 -79.07 -21.68
CA MET A 1 57.07 -77.65 -21.84
C MET A 1 55.65 -77.53 -22.40
N SER A 2 55.21 -78.40 -23.30
CA SER A 2 53.83 -78.42 -23.80
C SER A 2 52.79 -78.83 -22.75
N GLU A 3 53.10 -79.81 -21.91
CA GLU A 3 52.19 -80.37 -20.89
C GLU A 3 51.79 -79.34 -19.81
N ALA A 4 52.75 -78.58 -19.28
CA ALA A 4 52.48 -77.51 -18.31
C ALA A 4 51.65 -76.35 -18.91
N LEU A 5 51.78 -76.09 -20.21
CA LEU A 5 50.97 -75.10 -20.91
C LEU A 5 49.53 -75.59 -21.07
N GLU A 6 49.34 -76.87 -21.41
CA GLU A 6 48.03 -77.50 -21.53
C GLU A 6 47.28 -77.53 -20.19
N GLU A 7 47.98 -77.85 -19.09
CA GLU A 7 47.43 -77.78 -17.73
C GLU A 7 47.02 -76.35 -17.34
N SER A 8 47.82 -75.34 -17.70
CA SER A 8 47.48 -73.93 -17.46
C SER A 8 46.25 -73.47 -18.24
N ILE A 9 46.07 -73.96 -19.48
CA ILE A 9 44.90 -73.67 -20.31
C ILE A 9 43.66 -74.34 -19.73
N TRP A 10 43.78 -75.57 -19.25
CA TRP A 10 42.69 -76.31 -18.61
C TRP A 10 42.21 -75.61 -17.34
N HIS A 11 43.12 -75.21 -16.45
CA HIS A 11 42.77 -74.43 -15.26
C HIS A 11 42.16 -73.07 -15.60
N LEU A 12 42.65 -72.39 -16.65
CA LEU A 12 42.05 -71.13 -17.07
C LEU A 12 40.63 -71.32 -17.62
N GLN A 13 40.38 -72.41 -18.34
CA GLN A 13 39.03 -72.76 -18.82
C GLN A 13 38.10 -73.10 -17.66
N GLU A 14 38.57 -73.85 -16.66
CA GLU A 14 37.81 -74.17 -15.46
C GLU A 14 37.46 -72.91 -14.66
N ILE A 15 38.44 -72.01 -14.45
CA ILE A 15 38.22 -70.73 -13.78
C ILE A 15 37.22 -69.85 -14.55
N ASN A 16 37.33 -69.79 -15.89
CA ASN A 16 36.37 -69.05 -16.71
C ASN A 16 34.96 -69.64 -16.59
N GLY A 17 34.81 -70.96 -16.56
CA GLY A 17 33.51 -71.62 -16.34
C GLY A 17 32.92 -71.30 -14.97
N LEU A 18 33.75 -71.26 -13.92
CA LEU A 18 33.32 -70.87 -12.57
C LEU A 18 32.93 -69.37 -12.51
N LEU A 19 33.68 -68.50 -13.18
CA LEU A 19 33.35 -67.07 -13.28
C LEU A 19 32.04 -66.85 -14.03
N GLU A 20 31.82 -67.56 -15.13
CA GLU A 20 30.57 -67.50 -15.89
C GLU A 20 29.39 -67.97 -15.03
N SER A 21 29.54 -69.08 -14.31
CA SER A 21 28.51 -69.55 -13.36
C SER A 21 28.24 -68.54 -12.25
N SER A 22 29.27 -67.90 -11.70
CA SER A 22 29.12 -66.91 -10.63
C SER A 22 28.45 -65.63 -11.12
N VAL A 23 28.76 -65.18 -12.34
CA VAL A 23 28.11 -64.02 -12.96
C VAL A 23 26.64 -64.33 -13.23
N ASN A 24 26.32 -65.53 -13.75
CA ASN A 24 24.94 -65.92 -14.00
C ASN A 24 24.12 -65.98 -12.69
N GLN A 25 24.70 -66.55 -11.62
CA GLN A 25 24.07 -66.56 -10.30
C GLN A 25 23.86 -65.13 -9.75
N LEU A 26 24.85 -64.24 -9.93
CA LEU A 26 24.73 -62.85 -9.50
C LEU A 26 23.64 -62.09 -10.27
N VAL A 27 23.45 -62.38 -11.56
CA VAL A 27 22.38 -61.79 -12.36
C VAL A 27 21.02 -62.24 -11.86
N GLU A 28 20.85 -63.54 -11.58
CA GLU A 28 19.60 -64.07 -11.02
C GLU A 28 19.28 -63.46 -9.65
N ASP A 29 20.26 -63.39 -8.76
CA ASP A 29 20.08 -62.78 -7.43
C ASP A 29 19.83 -61.27 -7.52
N SER A 30 20.51 -60.56 -8.43
CA SER A 30 20.34 -59.12 -8.66
C SER A 30 18.94 -58.78 -9.17
N ASN A 31 18.31 -59.65 -9.96
CA ASN A 31 16.97 -59.40 -10.50
C ASN A 31 15.91 -59.20 -9.41
N THR A 32 15.98 -59.98 -8.33
CA THR A 32 15.04 -59.84 -7.20
C THR A 32 15.22 -58.52 -6.45
N ASN A 33 16.47 -58.12 -6.22
CA ASN A 33 16.81 -56.83 -5.59
C ASN A 33 16.44 -55.63 -6.49
N ASN A 34 16.64 -55.77 -7.80
CA ASN A 34 16.26 -54.76 -8.78
C ASN A 34 14.74 -54.61 -8.87
N ASP A 35 14.00 -55.70 -8.74
CA ASP A 35 12.54 -55.66 -8.74
C ASP A 35 12.01 -54.97 -7.48
N LEU A 36 12.52 -55.32 -6.29
CA LEU A 36 12.15 -54.66 -5.02
C LEU A 36 12.45 -53.16 -5.03
N THR A 37 13.63 -52.77 -5.52
CA THR A 37 14.03 -51.36 -5.59
C THR A 37 13.16 -50.57 -6.57
N ARG A 38 12.82 -51.15 -7.72
CA ARG A 38 11.99 -50.49 -8.75
C ARG A 38 10.52 -50.43 -8.36
N THR A 39 9.95 -51.50 -7.81
CA THR A 39 8.50 -51.61 -7.57
C THR A 39 8.09 -51.02 -6.23
N MET A 40 8.88 -51.22 -5.17
CA MET A 40 8.46 -50.88 -3.81
C MET A 40 9.18 -49.65 -3.28
N LEU A 41 10.52 -49.60 -3.40
CA LEU A 41 11.30 -48.52 -2.80
C LEU A 41 11.17 -47.21 -3.59
N ARG A 42 11.21 -47.25 -4.93
CA ARG A 42 10.98 -46.05 -5.76
C ARG A 42 9.55 -45.54 -5.72
N CYS A 43 8.55 -46.43 -5.69
CA CYS A 43 7.14 -46.01 -5.63
C CYS A 43 6.75 -45.43 -4.26
N LYS A 44 7.48 -45.74 -3.19
CA LYS A 44 7.23 -45.25 -1.82
C LYS A 44 8.12 -44.06 -1.41
N GLN A 45 8.85 -43.45 -2.34
CA GLN A 45 9.55 -42.18 -2.07
C GLN A 45 8.54 -41.02 -1.99
N VAL A 46 7.73 -40.99 -0.94
CA VAL A 46 6.97 -39.80 -0.53
C VAL A 46 7.64 -39.30 0.74
N TYR A 47 8.76 -38.60 0.57
CA TYR A 47 9.48 -37.95 1.65
C TYR A 47 9.07 -36.49 1.72
N GLU A 48 7.89 -36.22 2.27
CA GLU A 48 7.53 -34.88 2.73
C GLU A 48 6.28 -35.02 3.62
N LEU A 49 6.49 -35.61 4.80
CA LEU A 49 5.50 -35.56 5.87
C LEU A 49 5.95 -34.45 6.81
N VAL A 50 5.33 -33.28 6.67
CA VAL A 50 5.46 -32.22 7.66
C VAL A 50 4.58 -32.60 8.84
N PRO A 51 5.12 -32.74 10.07
CA PRO A 51 4.32 -33.02 11.24
C PRO A 51 3.30 -31.91 11.48
N GLU A 52 2.06 -32.27 11.84
CA GLU A 52 1.01 -31.30 12.17
C GLU A 52 1.45 -30.35 13.30
N PHE A 53 2.18 -30.89 14.29
CA PHE A 53 2.78 -30.11 15.37
C PHE A 53 3.69 -28.98 14.87
N ASP A 54 4.51 -29.22 13.85
CA ASP A 54 5.43 -28.21 13.31
C ASP A 54 4.66 -27.12 12.56
N ILE A 55 3.52 -27.47 11.94
CA ILE A 55 2.62 -26.51 11.29
C ILE A 55 1.94 -25.61 12.32
N GLU A 56 1.43 -26.20 13.41
CA GLU A 56 0.80 -25.43 14.49
C GLU A 56 1.80 -24.49 15.16
N ARG A 57 3.02 -24.96 15.41
CA ARG A 57 4.09 -24.13 15.97
C ARG A 57 4.48 -23.00 15.03
N ALA A 58 4.74 -23.29 13.75
CA ALA A 58 5.09 -22.26 12.78
C ALA A 58 3.98 -21.20 12.63
N ARG A 59 2.71 -21.59 12.79
CA ARG A 59 1.58 -20.66 12.79
C ARG A 59 1.59 -19.76 14.02
N ILE A 60 1.87 -20.30 15.21
CA ILE A 60 1.97 -19.53 16.45
C ILE A 60 3.15 -18.55 16.33
N ASP A 61 4.33 -19.03 15.94
CA ASP A 61 5.54 -18.22 15.77
C ASP A 61 5.28 -17.06 14.78
N LEU A 62 4.64 -17.35 13.63
CA LEU A 62 4.27 -16.32 12.66
C LEU A 62 3.28 -15.30 13.24
N ASN A 63 2.29 -15.74 14.02
CA ASN A 63 1.34 -14.85 14.65
C ASN A 63 2.03 -13.95 15.69
N GLU A 64 2.92 -14.50 16.52
CA GLU A 64 3.69 -13.73 17.51
C GLU A 64 4.57 -12.65 16.86
N GLU A 65 5.13 -12.93 15.67
CA GLU A 65 5.89 -11.94 14.91
C GLU A 65 5.02 -10.86 14.25
N VAL A 66 3.84 -11.25 13.74
CA VAL A 66 2.96 -10.37 12.94
C VAL A 66 2.04 -9.51 13.82
N GLU A 67 1.59 -10.02 14.96
CA GLU A 67 0.67 -9.33 15.89
C GLU A 67 1.16 -7.94 16.33
N PRO A 68 2.43 -7.73 16.76
CA PRO A 68 2.90 -6.38 17.12
C PRO A 68 2.93 -5.42 15.92
N ILE A 69 3.12 -5.94 14.69
CA ILE A 69 3.08 -5.13 13.47
C ILE A 69 1.64 -4.68 13.20
N ILE A 70 0.67 -5.59 13.36
CA ILE A 70 -0.76 -5.28 13.22
C ILE A 70 -1.18 -4.25 14.26
N GLU A 71 -0.77 -4.40 15.52
CA GLU A 71 -1.07 -3.44 16.58
C GLU A 71 -0.49 -2.06 16.28
N ALA A 72 0.78 -1.98 15.87
CA ALA A 72 1.40 -0.72 15.50
C ALA A 72 0.71 -0.03 14.30
N LEU A 73 0.23 -0.80 13.33
CA LEU A 73 -0.56 -0.27 12.20
C LEU A 73 -1.95 0.17 12.65
N SER A 74 -2.59 -0.59 13.52
CA SER A 74 -3.89 -0.25 14.13
C SER A 74 -3.81 1.07 14.89
N ASP A 75 -2.75 1.28 15.67
CA ASP A 75 -2.57 2.51 16.44
C ASP A 75 -2.28 3.72 15.55
N LYS A 76 -1.46 3.55 14.49
CA LYS A 76 -1.29 4.58 13.45
C LYS A 76 -2.62 4.94 12.78
N LEU A 77 -3.45 3.94 12.51
CA LEU A 77 -4.77 4.16 11.89
C LEU A 77 -5.71 4.89 12.85
N LYS A 78 -5.73 4.53 14.14
CA LYS A 78 -6.49 5.27 15.16
C LYS A 78 -6.02 6.72 15.27
N GLU A 79 -4.72 6.97 15.26
CA GLU A 79 -4.18 8.33 15.36
C GLU A 79 -4.57 9.18 14.14
N THR A 80 -4.41 8.64 12.94
CA THR A 80 -4.81 9.35 11.71
C THR A 80 -6.31 9.59 11.63
N LEU A 81 -7.13 8.62 12.07
CA LEU A 81 -8.58 8.78 12.17
C LEU A 81 -8.96 9.87 13.17
N ASN A 82 -8.32 9.92 14.33
CA ASN A 82 -8.55 10.98 15.32
C ASN A 82 -8.17 12.36 14.78
N ARG A 83 -7.03 12.49 14.09
CA ARG A 83 -6.63 13.74 13.43
C ARG A 83 -7.69 14.18 12.40
N ARG A 84 -8.14 13.26 11.55
CA ARG A 84 -9.20 13.55 10.57
C ARG A 84 -10.53 13.92 11.21
N ALA A 85 -10.89 13.30 12.33
CA ALA A 85 -12.10 13.65 13.08
C ALA A 85 -12.02 15.07 13.66
N ILE A 86 -10.84 15.47 14.17
CA ILE A 86 -10.59 16.85 14.64
C ILE A 86 -10.66 17.84 13.47
N ASP A 87 -10.03 17.52 12.33
CA ASP A 87 -10.08 18.35 11.12
C ASP A 87 -11.53 18.55 10.65
N LEU A 88 -12.34 17.48 10.63
CA LEU A 88 -13.75 17.53 10.26
C LEU A 88 -14.52 18.44 11.22
N ASN A 89 -14.35 18.28 12.54
CA ASN A 89 -15.02 19.12 13.52
C ASN A 89 -14.63 20.60 13.37
N THR A 90 -13.36 20.87 13.12
CA THR A 90 -12.85 22.23 12.87
C THR A 90 -13.46 22.81 11.60
N LEU A 91 -13.54 22.01 10.53
CA LEU A 91 -14.15 22.43 9.27
C LEU A 91 -15.65 22.68 9.43
N LYS A 92 -16.35 21.84 10.18
CA LYS A 92 -17.78 22.03 10.51
C LYS A 92 -17.99 23.32 11.30
N GLN A 93 -17.15 23.59 12.31
CA GLN A 93 -17.23 24.83 13.07
C GLN A 93 -16.96 26.06 12.19
N LYS A 94 -15.97 25.98 11.28
CA LYS A 94 -15.71 27.05 10.31
C LYS A 94 -16.88 27.26 9.35
N TYR A 95 -17.52 26.18 8.90
CA TYR A 95 -18.70 26.24 8.05
C TYR A 95 -19.88 26.92 8.75
N GLU A 96 -20.21 26.54 9.98
CA GLU A 96 -21.28 27.17 10.76
C GLU A 96 -20.97 28.65 11.04
N LEU A 97 -19.72 28.98 11.37
CA LEU A 97 -19.32 30.38 11.59
C LEU A 97 -19.41 31.21 10.31
N ASN A 98 -19.02 30.65 9.16
CA ASN A 98 -19.17 31.32 7.87
C ASN A 98 -20.65 31.53 7.52
N LYS A 99 -21.48 30.50 7.70
CA LYS A 99 -22.94 30.58 7.52
C LYS A 99 -23.56 31.69 8.38
N LEU A 100 -23.17 31.81 9.65
CA LEU A 100 -23.63 32.89 10.53
C LEU A 100 -23.14 34.27 10.07
N LYS A 101 -21.87 34.40 9.66
CA LYS A 101 -21.33 35.67 9.12
C LYS A 101 -22.06 36.11 7.86
N ILE A 102 -22.33 35.19 6.94
CA ILE A 102 -23.11 35.48 5.73
C ILE A 102 -24.51 35.95 6.13
N ASN A 103 -25.20 35.20 7.01
CA ASN A 103 -26.56 35.53 7.41
C ASN A 103 -26.65 36.88 8.15
N ASN A 104 -25.71 37.17 9.06
CA ASN A 104 -25.63 38.48 9.73
C ASN A 104 -25.24 39.61 8.78
N GLY A 105 -24.31 39.38 7.86
CA GLY A 105 -23.91 40.39 6.86
C GLY A 105 -25.05 40.79 5.91
N TYR A 106 -25.90 39.82 5.52
CA TYR A 106 -27.13 40.12 4.80
C TYR A 106 -28.16 40.86 5.67
N THR A 107 -28.20 40.57 6.97
CA THR A 107 -29.13 41.22 7.90
C THR A 107 -28.73 42.68 8.16
N GLU A 108 -27.46 42.97 8.36
CA GLU A 108 -26.93 44.34 8.54
C GLU A 108 -27.02 45.19 7.26
N GLN A 109 -26.82 44.61 6.07
CA GLN A 109 -27.09 45.32 4.81
C GLN A 109 -28.58 45.52 4.52
N SER A 110 -29.47 44.63 5.01
CA SER A 110 -30.92 44.81 4.87
C SER A 110 -31.52 45.79 5.89
N PHE A 111 -30.86 46.02 7.02
CA PHE A 111 -31.35 46.93 8.08
C PHE A 111 -30.84 48.37 7.93
N THR A 112 -29.80 48.62 7.12
CA THR A 112 -29.21 49.95 6.92
C THR A 112 -29.68 50.66 5.63
N GLY A 113 -30.75 50.16 5.00
CA GLY A 113 -31.32 50.73 3.78
C GLY A 113 -32.31 51.90 3.98
N SER A 114 -32.50 52.41 5.20
CA SER A 114 -33.40 53.55 5.42
C SER A 114 -33.04 54.34 6.69
N VAL A 115 -32.03 55.20 6.62
CA VAL A 115 -32.11 56.62 7.03
C VAL A 115 -30.90 57.31 6.38
N GLY A 116 -31.16 58.18 5.42
CA GLY A 116 -30.20 59.21 5.06
C GLY A 116 -30.24 60.28 6.15
N ASP A 117 -29.06 60.59 6.68
CA ASP A 117 -28.58 61.91 7.13
C ASP A 117 -27.77 61.79 8.44
N GLY A 118 -26.63 62.47 8.48
CA GLY A 118 -25.87 62.67 9.72
C GLY A 118 -24.52 61.93 9.82
N THR A 119 -23.49 62.59 9.30
CA THR A 119 -22.24 62.95 10.01
C THR A 119 -21.32 61.89 10.65
N GLU A 120 -20.04 62.08 10.35
CA GLU A 120 -18.83 61.74 11.11
C GLU A 120 -18.13 60.40 10.86
N ASP A 121 -17.04 60.51 10.11
CA ASP A 121 -15.66 60.24 10.53
C ASP A 121 -15.36 58.89 11.19
N GLY A 122 -14.48 58.13 10.52
CA GLY A 122 -14.06 56.82 10.98
C GLY A 122 -13.18 56.12 9.96
N GLU A 123 -12.04 56.73 9.65
CA GLU A 123 -10.86 55.98 9.20
C GLU A 123 -10.64 54.80 10.16
N ASN A 124 -10.96 53.59 9.72
CA ASN A 124 -10.41 52.39 10.32
C ASN A 124 -10.23 51.33 9.24
N SER A 125 -8.94 51.16 8.91
CA SER A 125 -8.33 50.00 8.30
C SER A 125 -9.01 48.68 8.72
N ALA A 126 -9.83 48.12 7.85
CA ALA A 126 -9.94 46.68 7.76
C ALA A 126 -8.91 46.24 6.71
N ASP A 127 -7.65 46.17 7.17
CA ASP A 127 -6.66 45.26 6.62
C ASP A 127 -7.33 43.89 6.55
N VAL A 128 -7.77 43.52 5.34
CA VAL A 128 -8.37 42.23 5.06
C VAL A 128 -7.24 41.23 5.24
N VAL A 129 -7.12 40.72 6.47
CA VAL A 129 -6.25 39.61 6.82
C VAL A 129 -6.58 38.49 5.85
N VAL A 130 -5.70 38.33 4.87
CA VAL A 130 -5.65 37.20 3.96
C VAL A 130 -5.38 35.97 4.83
N MET A 131 -6.44 35.38 5.38
CA MET A 131 -6.33 34.10 6.08
C MET A 131 -6.00 33.05 5.04
N GLY A 132 -4.74 32.61 5.08
CA GLY A 132 -4.08 31.75 4.11
C GLY A 132 -4.72 30.37 3.98
N SER A 133 -5.69 30.26 3.09
CA SER A 133 -6.12 29.01 2.46
C SER A 133 -6.82 29.31 1.14
N THR A 134 -6.21 30.14 0.29
CA THR A 134 -6.58 30.21 -1.13
C THR A 134 -5.48 29.52 -1.91
N THR A 135 -5.87 28.56 -2.73
CA THR A 135 -4.96 27.94 -3.69
C THR A 135 -4.44 29.03 -4.64
N ASN A 136 -3.24 28.85 -5.20
CA ASN A 136 -2.58 29.90 -6.01
C ASN A 136 -3.45 30.34 -7.22
N GLU A 137 -4.34 29.45 -7.68
CA GLU A 137 -5.32 29.66 -8.74
C GLU A 137 -6.45 30.62 -8.28
N GLU A 138 -7.06 30.39 -7.12
CA GLU A 138 -8.12 31.25 -6.55
C GLU A 138 -7.60 32.67 -6.25
N LEU A 139 -6.32 32.80 -5.88
CA LEU A 139 -5.69 34.10 -5.65
C LEU A 139 -5.52 34.88 -6.97
N GLN A 140 -5.25 34.18 -8.07
CA GLN A 140 -5.13 34.79 -9.40
C GLN A 140 -6.49 35.24 -9.94
N GLU A 141 -7.55 34.46 -9.73
CA GLU A 141 -8.93 34.85 -10.06
C GLU A 141 -9.38 36.08 -9.26
N LEU A 142 -9.08 36.13 -7.96
CA LEU A 142 -9.40 37.29 -7.12
C LEU A 142 -8.67 38.56 -7.58
N LYS A 143 -7.42 38.46 -8.05
CA LYS A 143 -6.70 39.59 -8.64
C LYS A 143 -7.37 40.11 -9.91
N GLN A 144 -7.81 39.20 -10.79
CA GLN A 144 -8.52 39.58 -12.02
C GLN A 144 -9.87 40.25 -11.72
N LEU A 145 -10.62 39.71 -10.76
CA LEU A 145 -11.90 40.28 -10.31
C LEU A 145 -11.72 41.68 -9.71
N ARG A 146 -10.65 41.90 -8.95
CA ARG A 146 -10.32 43.22 -8.39
C ARG A 146 -10.00 44.24 -9.47
N GLN A 147 -9.16 43.88 -10.45
CA GLN A 147 -8.84 44.74 -11.59
C GLN A 147 -10.11 45.12 -12.38
N ARG A 148 -10.98 44.13 -12.64
CA ARG A 148 -12.24 44.36 -13.35
C ARG A 148 -13.20 45.25 -12.57
N LYS A 149 -13.22 45.13 -11.24
CA LYS A 149 -13.99 46.02 -10.35
C LYS A 149 -13.49 47.47 -10.45
N ASP A 150 -12.18 47.66 -10.39
CA ASP A 150 -11.57 49.00 -10.45
C ASP A 150 -11.81 49.66 -11.82
N GLU A 151 -11.72 48.90 -12.91
CA GLU A 151 -12.06 49.36 -14.27
C GLU A 151 -13.54 49.76 -14.40
N LEU A 152 -14.45 48.95 -13.88
CA LEU A 152 -15.88 49.24 -13.90
C LEU A 152 -16.22 50.45 -13.02
N GLN A 153 -15.54 50.63 -11.89
CA GLN A 153 -15.70 51.81 -11.03
C GLN A 153 -15.23 53.09 -11.72
N ARG A 154 -14.09 53.05 -12.44
CA ARG A 154 -13.65 54.19 -13.27
C ARG A 154 -14.64 54.53 -14.36
N LYS A 155 -15.13 53.54 -15.10
CA LYS A 155 -16.19 53.75 -16.12
C LYS A 155 -17.47 54.32 -15.52
N LEU A 156 -17.83 53.90 -14.31
CA LEU A 156 -18.98 54.45 -13.58
C LEU A 156 -18.76 55.91 -13.15
N GLN A 157 -17.54 56.27 -12.76
CA GLN A 157 -17.18 57.65 -12.43
C GLN A 157 -17.19 58.53 -13.68
N GLU A 158 -16.58 58.08 -14.78
CA GLU A 158 -16.59 58.77 -16.07
C GLU A 158 -18.03 59.01 -16.57
N LEU A 159 -18.90 57.99 -16.49
CA LEU A 159 -20.32 58.13 -16.86
C LEU A 159 -21.11 59.04 -15.92
N LYS A 160 -20.73 59.13 -14.64
CA LYS A 160 -21.36 60.06 -13.69
C LYS A 160 -20.91 61.51 -13.92
N GLU A 161 -19.68 61.71 -14.36
CA GLU A 161 -19.13 63.02 -14.72
C GLU A 161 -19.66 63.53 -16.06
N LEU A 162 -19.89 62.63 -17.04
CA LEU A 162 -20.48 62.95 -18.35
C LEU A 162 -22.00 63.24 -18.31
N LYS A 163 -22.68 62.88 -17.22
CA LYS A 163 -24.13 63.05 -17.04
C LYS A 163 -24.49 64.29 -16.21
N LYS A 164 -23.51 65.16 -15.96
CA LYS A 164 -23.65 66.44 -15.27
C LYS A 164 -23.36 67.59 -16.23
#